data_AF-A0A520ILT0-F1
#
_entry.id   AF-A0A520ILT0-F1
#
_cell.length_a   1.000
_cell.length_b   1.000
_cell.length_c   1.000
_cell.angle_alpha   90.00
_cell.angle_beta   90.00
_cell.angle_gamma   90.00
#
_symmetry.space_group_name_H-M   'P 1'
#
loop_
_entity.id
_entity.type
_entity.pdbx_description
1 polymer ?
#
loop_
_entity_poly.entity_id
_entity_poly.type
_entity_poly.pdbx_seq_one_letter_code
_entity_poly.pdbx_strand_id
1 'polypeptide(L)'
;MENLFTHSELEEICEHAQHPDWLIPNMIGFGLKKTTIFCVSIEKGLILAQGNEFTGTNHIRTRHRFGRQEWKEGESEEIDRASQFSLAVAPIDYMSIAESIYEKKNLKPSLNGNLDQFEVYEGKHTHQDGQRITYRLVVYKGTPVIHTLFPVSDKRNKAQVINLRAGGTRFTHSLRNEQVTYTTKYYNRAGKVVIKLIIKGIVGYRFERYYVEVSEEIRTYPVTTFIKELVYDQVLIYPSIQALRFEVCDTSLLEM
;
A
#
# COMPACT_ATOMS: atom_id res chain seq x y z
N MET A 1 -13.02 8.07 16.26
CA MET A 1 -12.68 7.26 17.47
C MET A 1 -12.07 5.98 16.96
N GLU A 2 -10.85 5.64 17.37
CA GLU A 2 -10.14 4.44 16.88
C GLU A 2 -10.92 3.17 17.29
N ASN A 3 -11.31 2.35 16.32
CA ASN A 3 -12.04 1.10 16.57
C ASN A 3 -11.03 -0.05 16.66
N LEU A 4 -10.34 -0.15 17.79
CA LEU A 4 -9.37 -1.22 18.07
C LEU A 4 -10.08 -2.56 18.36
N PHE A 5 -9.33 -3.66 18.40
CA PHE A 5 -9.85 -4.91 18.96
C PHE A 5 -10.09 -4.76 20.46
N THR A 6 -11.25 -5.22 20.93
CA THR A 6 -11.54 -5.34 22.35
C THR A 6 -10.85 -6.58 22.93
N HIS A 7 -10.81 -6.68 24.26
CA HIS A 7 -10.22 -7.85 24.92
C HIS A 7 -10.92 -9.16 24.53
N SER A 8 -12.26 -9.18 24.55
CA SER A 8 -13.06 -10.34 24.13
C SER A 8 -12.83 -10.73 22.67
N GLU A 9 -12.61 -9.75 21.78
CA GLU A 9 -12.29 -10.03 20.38
C GLU A 9 -10.88 -10.61 20.22
N LEU A 10 -9.91 -10.17 21.02
CA LEU A 10 -8.57 -10.75 21.04
C LEU A 10 -8.58 -12.19 21.57
N GLU A 11 -9.37 -12.47 22.60
CA GLU A 11 -9.61 -13.82 23.12
C GLU A 11 -10.24 -14.72 22.03
N GLU A 12 -11.31 -14.27 21.38
CA GLU A 12 -11.96 -14.98 20.26
C GLU A 12 -10.95 -15.34 19.16
N ILE A 13 -10.10 -14.37 18.77
CA ILE A 13 -9.06 -14.58 17.76
C ILE A 13 -8.05 -15.63 18.23
N CYS A 14 -7.60 -15.55 19.48
CA CYS A 14 -6.61 -16.47 20.02
C CYS A 14 -7.15 -17.90 20.17
N GLU A 15 -8.39 -18.06 20.63
CA GLU A 15 -9.06 -19.35 20.72
C GLU A 15 -9.25 -19.97 19.34
N HIS A 16 -9.74 -19.20 18.36
CA HIS A 16 -9.95 -19.70 17.01
C HIS A 16 -8.64 -20.08 16.30
N ALA A 17 -7.52 -19.42 16.63
CA ALA A 17 -6.21 -19.74 16.07
C ALA A 17 -5.65 -21.10 16.54
N GLN A 18 -6.21 -21.70 17.60
CA GLN A 18 -5.82 -23.02 18.07
C GLN A 18 -6.41 -24.16 17.23
N HIS A 19 -7.33 -23.86 16.31
CA HIS A 19 -7.91 -24.88 15.44
C HIS A 19 -6.82 -25.51 14.53
N PRO A 20 -6.78 -26.86 14.40
CA PRO A 20 -5.71 -27.56 13.67
C PRO A 20 -5.50 -27.11 12.22
N ASP A 21 -6.55 -26.57 11.57
CA ASP A 21 -6.45 -26.08 10.20
C ASP A 21 -5.38 -24.98 10.05
N TRP A 22 -5.18 -24.14 11.08
CA TRP A 22 -4.18 -23.08 11.07
C TRP A 22 -2.74 -23.59 11.12
N LEU A 23 -2.53 -24.89 11.36
CA LEU A 23 -1.21 -25.53 11.28
C LEU A 23 -0.81 -25.86 9.83
N ILE A 24 -1.72 -25.72 8.87
CA ILE A 24 -1.43 -25.97 7.45
C ILE A 24 -0.60 -24.80 6.90
N PRO A 25 0.60 -25.05 6.34
CA PRO A 25 1.44 -24.00 5.76
C PRO A 25 0.71 -23.22 4.67
N ASN A 26 0.86 -21.90 4.70
CA ASN A 26 0.23 -20.96 3.76
C ASN A 26 -1.31 -20.98 3.76
N MET A 27 -1.94 -21.46 4.83
CA MET A 27 -3.39 -21.34 4.99
C MET A 27 -3.79 -19.86 5.09
N ILE A 28 -4.76 -19.47 4.27
CA ILE A 28 -5.33 -18.12 4.24
C ILE A 28 -6.83 -18.21 4.51
N GLY A 29 -7.27 -17.51 5.54
CA GLY A 29 -8.68 -17.30 5.84
C GLY A 29 -9.24 -16.10 5.11
N PHE A 30 -10.44 -16.26 4.56
CA PHE A 30 -11.21 -15.16 3.99
C PHE A 30 -12.49 -14.99 4.80
N GLY A 31 -12.71 -13.78 5.30
CA GLY A 31 -13.94 -13.44 6.00
C GLY A 31 -14.20 -11.96 6.04
N LEU A 32 -15.45 -11.62 6.38
CA LEU A 32 -15.94 -10.25 6.45
C LEU A 32 -15.87 -9.68 7.86
N LYS A 33 -15.82 -10.53 8.89
CA LYS A 33 -15.71 -10.11 10.29
C LYS A 33 -14.29 -9.65 10.57
N LYS A 34 -14.13 -8.58 11.36
CA LYS A 34 -12.81 -8.10 11.76
C LYS A 34 -12.01 -9.13 12.58
N THR A 35 -12.69 -10.01 13.31
CA THR A 35 -12.07 -11.11 14.09
C THR A 35 -11.70 -12.34 13.26
N THR A 36 -12.06 -12.38 11.97
CA THR A 36 -11.64 -13.50 11.11
C THR A 36 -10.12 -13.53 11.02
N ILE A 37 -9.52 -14.69 11.27
CA ILE A 37 -8.09 -14.90 11.08
C ILE A 37 -7.80 -14.90 9.58
N PHE A 38 -6.82 -14.09 9.17
CA PHE A 38 -6.31 -14.07 7.80
C PHE A 38 -5.22 -15.13 7.64
N CYS A 39 -4.25 -15.19 8.55
CA CYS A 39 -3.26 -16.27 8.61
C CYS A 39 -2.60 -16.36 9.99
N VAL A 40 -1.94 -17.49 10.24
CA VAL A 40 -1.19 -17.77 11.47
C VAL A 40 0.24 -18.19 11.11
N SER A 41 1.20 -17.66 11.84
CA SER A 41 2.60 -18.09 11.81
C SER A 41 2.74 -19.44 12.49
N ILE A 42 3.28 -20.43 11.79
CA ILE A 42 3.49 -21.77 12.34
C ILE A 42 4.63 -21.75 13.37
N GLU A 43 5.71 -21.01 13.09
CA GLU A 43 6.91 -21.05 13.94
C GLU A 43 6.78 -20.19 15.21
N LYS A 44 6.15 -19.03 15.10
CA LYS A 44 6.09 -18.03 16.18
C LYS A 44 4.69 -17.82 16.74
N GLY A 45 3.68 -18.47 16.18
CA GLY A 45 2.29 -18.37 16.63
C GLY A 45 1.67 -16.99 16.43
N LEU A 46 2.31 -16.08 15.68
CA LEU A 46 1.75 -14.77 15.34
C LEU A 46 0.43 -14.93 14.58
N ILE A 47 -0.57 -14.13 14.96
CA ILE A 47 -1.89 -14.17 14.35
C ILE A 47 -2.12 -12.86 13.62
N LEU A 48 -2.38 -12.94 12.31
CA LEU A 48 -2.82 -11.82 11.53
C LEU A 48 -4.33 -11.96 11.31
N ALA A 49 -5.12 -11.11 11.98
CA ALA A 49 -6.55 -11.03 11.77
C ALA A 49 -6.91 -10.08 10.62
N GLN A 50 -8.14 -10.19 10.13
CA GLN A 50 -8.60 -9.39 9.02
C GLN A 50 -8.75 -7.92 9.40
N GLY A 51 -9.25 -7.65 10.60
CA GLY A 51 -9.32 -6.32 11.19
C GLY A 51 -10.21 -5.35 10.43
N ASN A 52 -10.04 -4.07 10.69
CA ASN A 52 -10.80 -2.97 10.10
C ASN A 52 -9.85 -1.88 9.58
N GLU A 53 -10.32 -0.65 9.43
CA GLU A 53 -9.48 0.47 8.98
C GLU A 53 -8.41 0.91 10.00
N PHE A 54 -8.49 0.43 11.24
CA PHE A 54 -7.55 0.72 12.34
C PHE A 54 -6.75 -0.50 12.81
N THR A 55 -7.15 -1.74 12.48
CA THR A 55 -6.47 -2.95 12.93
C THR A 55 -6.24 -3.99 11.83
N GLY A 56 -5.23 -4.84 12.02
CA GLY A 56 -5.01 -6.06 11.25
C GLY A 56 -4.68 -5.83 9.77
N THR A 57 -4.97 -6.84 8.95
CA THR A 57 -4.63 -6.85 7.51
C THR A 57 -5.28 -5.69 6.77
N ASN A 58 -6.53 -5.36 7.09
CA ASN A 58 -7.25 -4.26 6.47
C ASN A 58 -6.55 -2.93 6.74
N HIS A 59 -6.14 -2.65 7.98
CA HIS A 59 -5.42 -1.42 8.31
C HIS A 59 -4.05 -1.35 7.62
N ILE A 60 -3.29 -2.45 7.60
CA ILE A 60 -2.00 -2.51 6.90
C ILE A 60 -2.20 -2.20 5.40
N ARG A 61 -3.17 -2.87 4.77
CA ARG A 61 -3.46 -2.70 3.34
C ARG A 61 -4.07 -1.35 3.02
N THR A 62 -4.88 -0.78 3.90
CA THR A 62 -5.42 0.54 3.66
C THR A 62 -4.28 1.54 3.86
N ARG A 63 -3.65 1.62 5.03
CA ARG A 63 -2.73 2.73 5.37
C ARG A 63 -1.36 2.65 4.70
N HIS A 64 -0.84 1.45 4.44
CA HIS A 64 0.55 1.26 4.00
C HIS A 64 0.68 0.69 2.58
N ARG A 65 -0.42 0.52 1.85
CA ARG A 65 -0.36 0.10 0.45
C ARG A 65 0.38 1.12 -0.40
N PHE A 66 1.23 0.61 -1.27
CA PHE A 66 1.90 1.42 -2.28
C PHE A 66 0.91 2.27 -3.06
N GLY A 67 1.21 3.56 -3.23
CA GLY A 67 0.39 4.44 -4.06
C GLY A 67 -0.70 5.19 -3.32
N ARG A 68 -1.10 4.78 -2.10
CA ARG A 68 -2.20 5.47 -1.39
C ARG A 68 -1.73 6.80 -0.83
N GLN A 69 -2.46 7.85 -1.16
CA GLN A 69 -2.27 9.19 -0.64
C GLN A 69 -3.61 9.62 -0.06
N GLU A 70 -3.60 10.19 1.13
CA GLU A 70 -4.79 10.75 1.77
C GLU A 70 -4.51 12.20 2.11
N TRP A 71 -5.54 13.04 2.17
CA TRP A 71 -5.35 14.39 2.68
C TRP A 71 -5.18 14.32 4.20
N LYS A 72 -4.29 15.12 4.76
CA LYS A 72 -4.25 15.31 6.21
C LYS A 72 -5.57 15.92 6.66
N GLU A 73 -6.13 15.43 7.77
CA GLU A 73 -7.26 16.07 8.41
C GLU A 73 -6.83 17.41 9.01
N GLY A 74 -7.65 18.46 8.86
CA GLY A 74 -7.36 19.83 9.30
C GLY A 74 -7.29 20.84 8.15
N GLU A 75 -6.80 22.05 8.40
CA GLU A 75 -6.78 23.13 7.39
C GLU A 75 -5.66 22.97 6.35
N SER A 76 -4.63 22.16 6.61
CA SER A 76 -3.49 22.00 5.71
C SER A 76 -3.86 21.39 4.36
N GLU A 77 -3.34 21.92 3.26
CA GLU A 77 -3.39 21.31 1.92
C GLU A 77 -2.32 20.22 1.72
N GLU A 78 -1.95 19.53 2.79
CA GLU A 78 -0.91 18.52 2.76
C GLU A 78 -1.49 17.12 2.61
N ILE A 79 -0.82 16.29 1.82
CA ILE A 79 -1.11 14.87 1.71
C ILE A 79 -0.36 14.13 2.83
N ASP A 80 -1.06 13.22 3.52
CA ASP A 80 -0.50 12.32 4.52
C ASP A 80 0.58 11.43 3.90
N ARG A 81 1.72 11.37 4.57
CA ARG A 81 2.93 10.64 4.14
C ARG A 81 3.04 9.34 4.92
N ALA A 82 2.03 8.48 4.78
CA ALA A 82 2.07 7.16 5.38
C ALA A 82 3.24 6.35 4.79
N SER A 83 3.92 5.57 5.62
CA SER A 83 4.97 4.66 5.15
C SER A 83 4.39 3.61 4.20
N GLN A 84 5.04 3.35 3.06
CA GLN A 84 4.49 2.49 1.99
C GLN A 84 5.33 1.23 1.73
N PHE A 85 4.66 0.08 1.66
CA PHE A 85 5.23 -1.16 1.11
C PHE A 85 5.64 -0.99 -0.35
N SER A 86 6.49 -1.88 -0.86
CA SER A 86 6.80 -1.91 -2.30
C SER A 86 5.63 -2.55 -3.04
N LEU A 87 5.54 -2.34 -4.36
CA LEU A 87 4.60 -3.11 -5.20
C LEU A 87 4.87 -4.62 -5.18
N ALA A 88 6.08 -5.04 -4.79
CA ALA A 88 6.47 -6.44 -4.73
C ALA A 88 6.02 -7.14 -3.44
N VAL A 89 5.57 -6.39 -2.42
CA VAL A 89 5.05 -6.99 -1.18
C VAL A 89 3.53 -7.12 -1.29
N ALA A 90 3.06 -8.36 -1.37
CA ALA A 90 1.66 -8.72 -1.32
C ALA A 90 1.20 -8.97 0.13
N PRO A 91 -0.12 -8.94 0.41
CA PRO A 91 -0.64 -9.23 1.75
C PRO A 91 -0.21 -10.58 2.34
N ILE A 92 0.02 -11.57 1.48
CA ILE A 92 0.51 -12.90 1.88
C ILE A 92 1.92 -12.85 2.47
N ASP A 93 2.74 -11.86 2.08
CA ASP A 93 4.12 -11.74 2.54
C ASP A 93 4.20 -11.11 3.95
N TYR A 94 3.13 -10.45 4.41
CA TYR A 94 3.12 -9.74 5.70
C TYR A 94 3.50 -10.65 6.86
N MET A 95 3.04 -11.91 6.84
CA MET A 95 3.36 -12.86 7.90
C MET A 95 4.85 -13.19 7.95
N SER A 96 5.46 -13.51 6.80
CA SER A 96 6.90 -13.80 6.72
C SER A 96 7.76 -12.61 7.18
N ILE A 97 7.33 -11.39 6.87
CA ILE A 97 7.99 -10.16 7.32
C ILE A 97 7.84 -10.04 8.84
N ALA A 98 6.62 -10.16 9.37
CA ALA A 98 6.34 -10.09 10.81
C ALA A 98 7.14 -11.14 11.60
N GLU A 99 7.18 -12.39 11.14
CA GLU A 99 7.96 -13.47 11.73
C GLU A 99 9.44 -13.11 11.84
N SER A 100 10.05 -12.59 10.77
CA SER A 100 11.47 -12.19 10.79
C SER A 100 11.78 -11.06 11.78
N ILE A 101 10.78 -10.27 12.16
CA ILE A 101 10.92 -9.12 13.07
C ILE A 101 10.58 -9.51 14.51
N TYR A 102 9.65 -10.44 14.71
CA TYR A 102 9.13 -10.83 16.02
C TYR A 102 10.16 -11.65 16.80
N GLU A 103 11.13 -10.95 17.38
CA GLU A 103 12.19 -11.50 18.23
C GLU A 103 12.46 -10.56 19.40
N LYS A 104 12.82 -11.13 20.54
CA LYS A 104 13.12 -10.37 21.76
C LYS A 104 14.17 -9.27 21.55
N LYS A 105 15.19 -9.52 20.71
CA LYS A 105 16.25 -8.53 20.39
C LYS A 105 15.73 -7.30 19.61
N ASN A 106 14.60 -7.47 18.92
CA ASN A 106 13.96 -6.43 18.12
C ASN A 106 12.88 -5.66 18.91
N LEU A 107 12.55 -6.07 20.13
CA LEU A 107 11.60 -5.36 20.98
C LEU A 107 12.14 -3.96 21.32
N LYS A 108 11.31 -2.92 21.10
CA LYS A 108 11.65 -1.51 21.33
C LYS A 108 10.67 -0.85 22.30
N PRO A 109 10.85 -1.05 23.61
CA PRO A 109 9.95 -0.45 24.62
C PRO A 109 9.87 1.08 24.54
N SER A 110 10.96 1.73 24.12
CA SER A 110 11.02 3.20 23.95
C SER A 110 10.10 3.75 22.86
N LEU A 111 9.62 2.89 21.95
CA LEU A 111 8.71 3.28 20.87
C LEU A 111 7.23 3.05 21.22
N ASN A 112 6.93 2.53 22.41
CA ASN A 112 5.55 2.28 22.88
C ASN A 112 4.81 3.57 23.33
N GLY A 113 5.16 4.74 22.79
CA GLY A 113 4.70 6.05 23.29
C GLY A 113 3.21 6.07 23.67
N ASN A 114 2.92 6.18 24.98
CA ASN A 114 1.57 6.17 25.59
C ASN A 114 0.62 5.02 25.19
N LEU A 115 1.14 3.95 24.61
CA LEU A 115 0.37 2.82 24.11
C LEU A 115 0.60 1.60 25.01
N ASP A 116 0.08 1.67 26.24
CA ASP A 116 0.21 0.60 27.24
C ASP A 116 -0.33 -0.77 26.78
N GLN A 117 -1.18 -0.75 25.76
CA GLN A 117 -1.83 -1.91 25.14
C GLN A 117 -1.01 -2.59 24.03
N PHE A 118 0.15 -2.05 23.63
CA PHE A 118 0.93 -2.56 22.49
C PHE A 118 2.38 -2.89 22.83
N GLU A 119 2.94 -3.82 22.08
CA GLU A 119 4.37 -4.08 21.99
C GLU A 119 4.87 -3.74 20.58
N VAL A 120 5.92 -2.93 20.52
CA VAL A 120 6.55 -2.52 19.26
C VAL A 120 7.86 -3.26 19.05
N TYR A 121 7.98 -3.90 17.90
CA TYR A 121 9.19 -4.55 17.43
C TYR A 121 9.71 -3.82 16.19
N GLU A 122 11.02 -3.62 16.10
CA GLU A 122 11.66 -3.02 14.92
C GLU A 122 12.86 -3.87 14.49
N GLY A 123 12.82 -4.32 13.23
CA GLY A 123 13.79 -5.28 12.70
C GLY A 123 13.97 -5.13 11.20
N LYS A 124 14.92 -5.87 10.63
CA LYS A 124 15.21 -5.86 9.19
C LYS A 124 14.78 -7.17 8.54
N HIS A 125 14.05 -7.09 7.44
CA HIS A 125 13.69 -8.21 6.58
C HIS A 125 14.44 -8.10 5.24
N THR A 126 14.92 -9.23 4.73
CA THR A 126 15.56 -9.33 3.42
C THR A 126 14.59 -9.97 2.44
N HIS A 127 14.16 -9.19 1.44
CA HIS A 127 13.26 -9.65 0.39
C HIS A 127 13.97 -10.58 -0.61
N GLN A 128 13.19 -11.28 -1.43
CA GLN A 128 13.70 -12.20 -2.45
C GLN A 128 14.63 -11.52 -3.47
N ASP A 129 14.45 -10.22 -3.73
CA ASP A 129 15.30 -9.41 -4.59
C ASP A 129 16.61 -8.95 -3.90
N GLY A 130 16.87 -9.41 -2.68
CA GLY A 130 18.02 -9.04 -1.86
C GLY A 130 17.88 -7.70 -1.14
N GLN A 131 16.79 -6.95 -1.34
CA GLN A 131 16.60 -5.68 -0.64
C GLN A 131 16.36 -5.92 0.84
N ARG A 132 17.16 -5.24 1.67
CA ARG A 132 17.01 -5.26 3.12
C ARG A 132 16.29 -4.02 3.61
N ILE A 133 15.08 -4.19 4.14
CA ILE A 133 14.22 -3.09 4.58
C ILE A 133 13.97 -3.21 6.08
N THR A 134 14.04 -2.08 6.78
CA THR A 134 13.62 -1.99 8.20
C THR A 134 12.12 -1.86 8.27
N TYR A 135 11.50 -2.65 9.14
CA TYR A 135 10.06 -2.68 9.38
C TYR A 135 9.78 -2.51 10.87
N ARG A 136 8.61 -1.95 11.16
CA ARG A 136 8.03 -1.88 12.49
C ARG A 136 6.78 -2.74 12.54
N LEU A 137 6.75 -3.63 13.51
CA LEU A 137 5.65 -4.53 13.82
C LEU A 137 5.06 -4.10 15.16
N VAL A 138 3.74 -3.94 15.20
CA VAL A 138 2.99 -3.63 16.42
C VAL A 138 2.06 -4.79 16.71
N VAL A 139 2.14 -5.31 17.94
CA VAL A 139 1.36 -6.45 18.42
C VAL A 139 0.60 -6.02 19.67
N TYR A 140 -0.59 -6.57 19.89
CA TYR A 140 -1.31 -6.38 21.15
C TYR A 140 -0.52 -7.01 22.31
N LYS A 141 -0.33 -6.25 23.38
CA LYS A 141 0.49 -6.67 24.52
C LYS A 141 -0.09 -7.92 25.16
N GLY A 142 0.77 -8.91 25.41
CA GLY A 142 0.36 -10.18 26.01
C GLY A 142 -0.40 -11.11 25.05
N THR A 143 -0.53 -10.77 23.77
CA THR A 143 -1.11 -11.65 22.75
C THR A 143 -0.19 -11.75 21.54
N PRO A 144 -0.32 -12.79 20.70
CA PRO A 144 0.42 -12.88 19.45
C PRO A 144 -0.30 -12.16 18.28
N VAL A 145 -1.33 -11.36 18.56
CA VAL A 145 -2.19 -10.74 17.52
C VAL A 145 -1.54 -9.47 16.97
N ILE A 146 -1.30 -9.45 15.67
CA ILE A 146 -0.72 -8.31 14.97
C ILE A 146 -1.75 -7.17 14.87
N HIS A 147 -1.38 -6.00 15.37
CA HIS A 147 -2.14 -4.77 15.21
C HIS A 147 -1.85 -4.10 13.86
N THR A 148 -0.57 -3.86 13.56
CA THR A 148 -0.12 -3.29 12.28
C THR A 148 1.34 -3.66 11.96
N LEU A 149 1.73 -3.53 10.71
CA LEU A 149 3.07 -3.75 10.18
C LEU A 149 3.34 -2.73 9.08
N PHE A 150 4.49 -2.06 9.12
CA PHE A 150 4.87 -1.09 8.08
C PHE A 150 6.39 -0.90 7.95
N PRO A 151 6.89 -0.53 6.77
CA PRO A 151 8.30 -0.21 6.58
C PRO A 151 8.66 1.12 7.27
N VAL A 152 9.86 1.24 7.81
CA VAL A 152 10.36 2.44 8.52
C VAL A 152 11.05 3.44 7.55
N SER A 153 10.82 3.33 6.24
CA SER A 153 11.53 4.17 5.26
C SER A 153 10.72 5.36 4.74
N ASP A 154 11.31 6.55 4.80
CA ASP A 154 10.80 7.76 4.13
C ASP A 154 11.12 7.81 2.62
N LYS A 155 12.00 6.93 2.13
CA LYS A 155 12.52 6.98 0.75
C LYS A 155 11.45 6.85 -0.35
N ARG A 156 10.26 6.36 0.00
CA ARG A 156 9.11 6.22 -0.93
C ARG A 156 8.08 7.36 -0.79
N ASN A 157 8.24 8.22 0.21
CA ASN A 157 7.51 9.47 0.39
C ASN A 157 8.25 10.61 -0.34
N LYS A 158 8.39 10.49 -1.66
CA LYS A 158 9.02 11.57 -2.45
C LYS A 158 8.18 12.84 -2.39
N ALA A 159 8.85 14.00 -2.31
CA ALA A 159 8.22 15.31 -2.28
C ALA A 159 7.30 15.47 -3.49
N GLN A 160 6.03 15.78 -3.24
CA GLN A 160 5.10 16.09 -4.31
C GLN A 160 5.32 17.52 -4.77
N VAL A 161 5.48 17.69 -6.07
CA VAL A 161 5.55 19.01 -6.73
C VAL A 161 4.14 19.62 -6.86
N ILE A 162 3.09 18.80 -6.86
CA ILE A 162 1.69 19.21 -7.03
C ILE A 162 0.82 18.56 -5.94
N ASN A 163 0.04 19.37 -5.23
CA ASN A 163 -0.90 18.92 -4.19
C ASN A 163 -2.15 18.28 -4.81
N LEU A 164 -1.99 17.08 -5.39
CA LEU A 164 -3.09 16.27 -5.88
C LEU A 164 -2.97 14.84 -5.36
N ARG A 165 -4.11 14.31 -4.91
CA ARG A 165 -4.22 12.95 -4.40
C ARG A 165 -4.38 11.96 -5.55
N ALA A 166 -3.47 11.02 -5.70
CA ALA A 166 -3.65 9.92 -6.66
C ALA A 166 -4.78 8.98 -6.22
N GLY A 167 -5.68 8.64 -7.14
CA GLY A 167 -6.69 7.60 -6.95
C GLY A 167 -6.23 6.23 -7.45
N GLY A 168 -7.15 5.26 -7.44
CA GLY A 168 -6.91 3.93 -7.98
C GLY A 168 -6.56 3.97 -9.47
N THR A 169 -5.63 3.10 -9.88
CA THR A 169 -5.28 2.92 -11.29
C THR A 169 -6.22 1.88 -11.91
N ARG A 170 -6.93 2.26 -12.96
CA ARG A 170 -7.74 1.35 -13.77
C ARG A 170 -6.88 0.72 -14.85
N PHE A 171 -7.06 -0.58 -15.05
CA PHE A 171 -6.43 -1.36 -16.11
C PHE A 171 -7.49 -1.80 -17.12
N THR A 172 -7.19 -1.67 -18.42
CA THR A 172 -7.98 -2.29 -19.48
C THR A 172 -7.04 -2.94 -20.50
N HIS A 173 -7.46 -4.09 -21.04
CA HIS A 173 -6.72 -4.81 -22.06
C HIS A 173 -7.61 -5.04 -23.28
N SER A 174 -7.19 -4.53 -24.43
CA SER A 174 -7.82 -4.79 -25.72
C SER A 174 -7.03 -5.85 -26.46
N LEU A 175 -7.51 -7.09 -26.42
CA LEU A 175 -6.87 -8.22 -27.11
C LEU A 175 -6.78 -8.00 -28.63
N ARG A 176 -7.80 -7.35 -29.21
CA ARG A 176 -7.87 -7.07 -30.67
C ARG A 176 -6.74 -6.15 -31.14
N ASN A 177 -6.33 -5.21 -30.30
CA ASN A 177 -5.32 -4.21 -30.65
C ASN A 177 -4.01 -4.44 -29.89
N GLU A 178 -3.90 -5.56 -29.16
CA GLU A 178 -2.79 -5.88 -28.24
C GLU A 178 -2.40 -4.69 -27.35
N GLN A 179 -3.40 -3.91 -26.96
CA GLN A 179 -3.20 -2.64 -26.28
C GLN A 179 -3.62 -2.77 -24.83
N VAL A 180 -2.70 -2.43 -23.95
CA VAL A 180 -2.96 -2.29 -22.52
C VAL A 180 -3.07 -0.81 -22.20
N THR A 181 -4.10 -0.41 -21.46
CA THR A 181 -4.26 0.97 -20.99
C THR A 181 -4.35 1.03 -19.48
N TYR A 182 -3.52 1.88 -18.90
CA TYR A 182 -3.55 2.24 -17.49
C TYR A 182 -4.08 3.65 -17.36
N THR A 183 -4.98 3.88 -16.41
CA THR A 183 -5.53 5.21 -16.16
C THR A 183 -5.52 5.50 -14.68
N THR A 184 -4.82 6.56 -14.28
CA THR A 184 -4.74 7.04 -12.91
C THR A 184 -5.33 8.43 -12.84
N LYS A 185 -6.34 8.62 -11.97
CA LYS A 185 -6.96 9.92 -11.74
C LYS A 185 -6.33 10.59 -10.53
N TYR A 186 -6.15 11.90 -10.60
CA TYR A 186 -5.61 12.73 -9.54
C TYR A 186 -6.68 13.73 -9.12
N TYR A 187 -6.87 13.86 -7.81
CA TYR A 187 -7.99 14.56 -7.21
C TYR A 187 -7.50 15.75 -6.40
N ASN A 188 -8.24 16.86 -6.47
CA ASN A 188 -8.08 17.95 -5.50
C ASN A 188 -8.71 17.59 -4.15
N ARG A 189 -8.63 18.52 -3.20
CA ARG A 189 -9.20 18.38 -1.86
C ARG A 189 -10.73 18.24 -1.87
N ALA A 190 -11.41 18.88 -2.81
CA ALA A 190 -12.86 18.74 -3.00
C ALA A 190 -13.28 17.38 -3.60
N GLY A 191 -12.33 16.48 -3.87
CA GLY A 191 -12.61 15.16 -4.45
C GLY A 191 -12.94 15.19 -5.94
N LYS A 192 -12.70 16.32 -6.63
CA LYS A 192 -12.87 16.43 -8.08
C LYS A 192 -11.61 15.99 -8.81
N VAL A 193 -11.78 15.36 -9.97
CA VAL A 193 -10.67 14.95 -10.83
C VAL A 193 -10.09 16.18 -11.52
N VAL A 194 -8.79 16.38 -11.36
CA VAL A 194 -8.05 17.52 -11.92
C VAL A 194 -7.13 17.08 -13.05
N ILE A 195 -6.43 15.97 -12.83
CA ILE A 195 -5.53 15.38 -13.81
C ILE A 195 -5.88 13.91 -13.98
N LYS A 196 -5.79 13.41 -15.21
CA LYS A 196 -5.89 11.99 -15.52
C LYS A 196 -4.68 11.60 -16.37
N LEU A 197 -3.86 10.74 -15.78
CA LEU A 197 -2.73 10.15 -16.45
C LEU A 197 -3.17 8.88 -17.18
N ILE A 198 -2.80 8.76 -18.45
CA ILE A 198 -3.14 7.63 -19.31
C ILE A 198 -1.84 7.07 -19.88
N ILE A 199 -1.58 5.78 -19.62
CA ILE A 199 -0.47 5.05 -20.23
C ILE A 199 -1.07 4.04 -21.19
N LYS A 200 -0.58 4.03 -22.43
CA LYS A 200 -0.97 3.03 -23.43
C LYS A 200 0.26 2.23 -23.84
N GLY A 201 0.30 0.96 -23.45
CA GLY A 201 1.28 0.01 -23.95
C GLY A 201 0.72 -0.74 -25.15
N ILE A 202 1.51 -0.88 -26.22
CA ILE A 202 1.17 -1.78 -27.33
C ILE A 202 2.15 -2.96 -27.28
N VAL A 203 1.64 -4.13 -26.89
CA VAL A 203 2.46 -5.29 -26.51
C VAL A 203 3.27 -5.80 -27.70
N GLY A 204 2.64 -5.94 -28.87
CA GLY A 204 3.32 -6.39 -30.09
C GLY A 204 4.45 -5.47 -30.58
N TYR A 205 4.37 -4.17 -30.28
CA TYR A 205 5.34 -3.17 -30.73
C TYR A 205 6.31 -2.69 -29.64
N ARG A 206 6.18 -3.23 -28.41
CA ARG A 206 7.09 -3.00 -27.27
C ARG A 206 7.34 -1.53 -26.94
N PHE A 207 6.32 -0.69 -27.04
CA PHE A 207 6.40 0.69 -26.58
C PHE A 207 5.22 1.07 -25.68
N GLU A 208 5.45 2.06 -24.81
CA GLU A 208 4.42 2.72 -24.01
C GLU A 208 4.38 4.21 -24.32
N ARG A 209 3.16 4.73 -24.50
CA ARG A 209 2.89 6.17 -24.65
C ARG A 209 2.20 6.72 -23.43
N TYR A 210 2.63 7.92 -23.04
CA TYR A 210 2.19 8.61 -21.85
C TYR A 210 1.40 9.85 -22.25
N TYR A 211 0.21 9.99 -21.68
CA TYR A 211 -0.67 11.12 -21.93
C TYR A 211 -1.18 11.69 -20.61
N VAL A 212 -1.38 13.00 -20.57
CA VAL A 212 -2.01 13.71 -19.46
C VAL A 212 -3.24 14.41 -19.97
N GLU A 213 -4.39 14.14 -19.35
CA GLU A 213 -5.65 14.83 -19.58
C GLU A 213 -5.89 15.77 -18.39
N VAL A 214 -5.92 17.08 -18.65
CA VAL A 214 -6.24 18.12 -17.65
C VAL A 214 -7.74 18.41 -17.73
N SER A 215 -8.43 18.39 -16.59
CA SER A 215 -9.89 18.53 -16.54
C SER A 215 -10.37 19.97 -16.70
N GLU A 216 -11.68 20.13 -16.87
CA GLU A 216 -12.33 21.43 -17.00
C GLU A 216 -12.24 22.32 -15.75
N GLU A 217 -11.84 21.75 -14.61
CA GLU A 217 -11.60 22.53 -13.38
C GLU A 217 -10.36 23.43 -13.50
N ILE A 218 -9.47 23.15 -14.45
CA ILE A 218 -8.28 23.96 -14.73
C ILE A 218 -8.39 24.66 -16.09
N ARG A 219 -9.06 24.06 -17.08
CA ARG A 219 -9.17 24.60 -18.44
C ARG A 219 -10.62 24.68 -18.91
N THR A 220 -10.91 25.50 -19.91
CA THR A 220 -12.28 25.59 -20.46
C THR A 220 -12.76 24.29 -21.13
N TYR A 221 -11.83 23.45 -21.59
CA TYR A 221 -12.11 22.14 -22.20
C TYR A 221 -11.03 21.13 -21.78
N PRO A 222 -11.35 19.83 -21.67
CA PRO A 222 -10.36 18.82 -21.31
C PRO A 222 -9.36 18.66 -22.45
N VAL A 223 -8.08 18.91 -22.17
CA VAL A 223 -6.99 18.75 -23.15
C VAL A 223 -6.20 17.51 -22.79
N THR A 224 -6.03 16.61 -23.76
CA THR A 224 -5.13 15.46 -23.64
C THR A 224 -3.82 15.76 -24.36
N THR A 225 -2.73 15.84 -23.61
CA THR A 225 -1.39 16.13 -24.11
C THR A 225 -0.55 14.87 -24.08
N PHE A 226 0.16 14.59 -25.18
CA PHE A 226 1.19 13.56 -25.23
C PHE A 226 2.42 14.05 -24.46
N ILE A 227 2.96 13.21 -23.58
CA ILE A 227 4.11 13.54 -22.74
C ILE A 227 5.38 12.92 -23.30
N LYS A 228 5.37 11.59 -23.48
CA LYS A 228 6.54 10.84 -23.94
C LYS A 228 6.18 9.45 -24.44
N GLU A 229 7.14 8.83 -25.11
CA GLU A 229 7.12 7.43 -25.53
C GLU A 229 8.37 6.73 -24.98
N LEU A 230 8.20 5.50 -24.49
CA LEU A 230 9.28 4.64 -24.04
C LEU A 230 9.25 3.35 -24.83
N VAL A 231 10.42 2.90 -25.30
CA VAL A 231 10.60 1.62 -26.00
C VAL A 231 11.30 0.65 -25.07
N TYR A 232 10.82 -0.59 -25.01
CA TYR A 232 11.34 -1.63 -24.11
C TYR A 232 11.94 -2.78 -24.89
N ASP A 233 13.09 -3.28 -24.41
CA ASP A 233 13.74 -4.45 -24.99
C ASP A 233 13.05 -5.77 -24.61
N GLN A 234 12.27 -5.78 -23.52
CA GLN A 234 11.54 -6.94 -23.00
C GLN A 234 10.03 -6.67 -22.85
N VAL A 235 9.22 -7.73 -23.01
CA VAL A 235 7.76 -7.68 -22.82
C VAL A 235 7.44 -7.41 -21.36
N LEU A 236 6.99 -6.20 -21.05
CA LEU A 236 6.52 -5.84 -19.71
C LEU A 236 5.11 -6.40 -19.49
N ILE A 237 4.98 -7.36 -18.56
CA ILE A 237 3.67 -7.84 -18.07
C ILE A 237 3.00 -6.78 -17.16
N TYR A 238 3.80 -5.85 -16.63
CA TYR A 238 3.38 -4.68 -15.87
C TYR A 238 4.18 -3.47 -16.33
N PRO A 239 3.57 -2.31 -16.64
CA PRO A 239 4.30 -1.09 -16.90
C PRO A 239 5.19 -0.80 -15.73
N SER A 240 6.24 -0.06 -16.03
CA SER A 240 6.98 0.74 -15.06
C SER A 240 6.09 1.81 -14.42
N ILE A 241 4.98 1.44 -13.75
CA ILE A 241 4.17 2.31 -12.87
C ILE A 241 5.09 2.90 -11.79
N GLN A 242 6.18 2.21 -11.46
CA GLN A 242 7.25 2.72 -10.61
C GLN A 242 7.96 3.97 -11.18
N ALA A 243 8.04 4.13 -12.50
CA ALA A 243 8.70 5.25 -13.18
C ALA A 243 7.81 6.50 -13.32
N LEU A 244 6.51 6.42 -13.02
CA LEU A 244 5.57 7.52 -13.27
C LEU A 244 5.32 8.46 -12.10
N ARG A 245 5.93 8.20 -10.96
CA ARG A 245 6.10 9.25 -9.95
C ARG A 245 7.20 10.27 -10.34
N PHE A 246 7.84 10.15 -11.51
CA PHE A 246 9.07 10.92 -11.81
C PHE A 246 8.99 12.07 -12.83
N GLU A 247 7.96 12.19 -13.68
CA GLU A 247 8.06 13.16 -14.79
C GLU A 247 6.75 13.90 -15.11
N VAL A 248 5.85 14.04 -14.14
CA VAL A 248 4.88 15.16 -14.18
C VAL A 248 5.38 16.20 -13.17
N CYS A 249 6.65 16.58 -13.32
CA CYS A 249 7.28 17.69 -12.61
C CYS A 249 7.31 18.95 -13.48
N ASP A 250 6.79 18.88 -14.71
CA ASP A 250 6.72 20.04 -15.59
C ASP A 250 5.41 20.79 -15.33
N THR A 251 5.48 21.78 -14.44
CA THR A 251 4.36 22.67 -14.11
C THR A 251 3.93 23.51 -15.31
N SER A 252 4.73 23.57 -16.39
CA SER A 252 4.36 24.27 -17.63
C SER A 252 3.05 23.73 -18.23
N LEU A 253 2.71 22.46 -17.99
CA LEU A 253 1.45 21.86 -18.44
C LEU A 253 0.22 22.42 -17.72
N LEU A 254 0.41 22.96 -16.50
CA LEU A 254 -0.61 23.64 -15.70
C LEU A 254 -0.64 25.15 -15.92
N GLU A 255 0.43 25.73 -16.49
CA GLU A 255 0.59 27.16 -16.75
C GLU A 255 0.20 27.58 -18.19
N MET A 256 -0.09 26.62 -19.08
CA MET A 256 -0.64 26.84 -20.44
C MET A 256 -2.16 26.74 -20.48
#